data_AF-A0A5E4KIY9-F1
#
_entry.id   AF-A0A5E4KIY9-F1
#
_cell.length_a   1.000
_cell.length_b   1.000
_cell.length_c   1.000
_cell.angle_alpha   90.00
_cell.angle_beta   90.00
_cell.angle_gamma   90.00
#
_symmetry.space_group_name_H-M   'P 1'
#
loop_
_entity.id
_entity.type
_entity.pdbx_description
1 polymer ?
#
loop_
_entity_poly.entity_id
_entity_poly.type
_entity_poly.pdbx_seq_one_letter_code
_entity_poly.pdbx_strand_id
1 'polypeptide(L)'
;METRKVYVSGGSTYVISLPKKCVKKTNLKPGDALVVTEHGGSLQIGTGVIEKESRTKEIKISQVMSSDSLERILIAFYLVGYDTIKIKLDRKDHLAYR
;
A
#
# COMPACT_ATOMS: atom_id res chain seq x y z
N MET A 1 9.01 28.94 -2.13
CA MET A 1 7.73 28.37 -1.66
C MET A 1 6.60 29.15 -2.32
N GLU A 2 5.57 28.47 -2.81
CA GLU A 2 4.39 29.11 -3.41
C GLU A 2 3.15 28.68 -2.62
N THR A 3 2.42 29.63 -2.04
CA THR A 3 1.18 29.36 -1.32
C THR A 3 0.00 29.33 -2.28
N ARG A 4 -0.91 28.37 -2.11
CA ARG A 4 -2.14 28.26 -2.90
C ARG A 4 -3.33 28.31 -1.96
N LYS A 5 -4.38 29.02 -2.37
CA LYS A 5 -5.65 29.03 -1.67
C LYS A 5 -6.44 27.76 -2.02
N VAL A 6 -7.21 27.30 -1.05
CA VAL A 6 -8.19 26.23 -1.23
C VAL A 6 -9.52 26.87 -1.59
N TYR A 7 -10.23 26.31 -2.58
CA TYR A 7 -11.54 26.76 -3.03
C TYR A 7 -12.57 25.66 -2.81
N VAL A 8 -13.85 26.02 -2.68
CA VAL A 8 -14.96 25.07 -2.59
C VAL A 8 -15.53 24.80 -3.99
N SER A 9 -15.81 23.54 -4.28
CA SER A 9 -16.47 23.07 -5.51
C SER A 9 -17.56 22.05 -5.16
N GLY A 10 -18.75 22.17 -5.76
CA GLY A 10 -19.82 21.19 -5.59
C GLY A 10 -20.37 21.03 -4.16
N GLY A 11 -20.19 22.03 -3.29
CA GLY A 11 -20.75 22.08 -1.94
C GLY A 11 -20.03 21.22 -0.88
N SER A 12 -19.42 20.11 -1.27
CA SER A 12 -18.74 19.17 -0.35
C SER A 12 -17.28 18.88 -0.69
N THR A 13 -16.73 19.49 -1.75
CA THR A 13 -15.38 19.21 -2.22
C THR A 13 -14.54 20.48 -2.18
N TYR A 14 -13.27 20.33 -1.79
CA TYR A 14 -12.29 21.41 -1.83
C TYR A 14 -11.28 21.15 -2.94
N VAL A 15 -10.87 22.22 -3.63
CA VAL A 15 -9.91 22.15 -4.74
C VAL A 15 -8.74 23.09 -4.50
N ILE A 16 -7.54 22.64 -4.91
CA ILE A 16 -6.30 23.42 -4.87
C ILE A 16 -5.63 23.34 -6.24
N SER A 17 -5.15 24.49 -6.74
CA SER A 17 -4.44 24.54 -8.01
C SER A 17 -3.00 24.04 -7.84
N LEU A 18 -2.59 23.04 -8.63
CA LEU A 18 -1.20 22.56 -8.62
C LEU A 18 -0.25 23.58 -9.28
N PRO A 19 0.95 23.84 -8.70
CA PRO A 19 1.94 24.70 -9.33
C PRO A 19 2.39 24.15 -10.69
N LYS A 20 2.52 25.03 -11.70
CA LYS A 20 2.94 24.64 -13.06
C LYS A 20 4.26 23.86 -13.10
N LYS A 21 5.20 24.19 -12.21
CA LYS A 21 6.49 23.50 -12.10
C LYS A 21 6.34 22.04 -11.71
N CYS A 22 5.43 21.73 -10.76
CA CYS A 22 5.14 20.37 -10.34
C CYS A 22 4.53 19.56 -11.49
N VAL A 23 3.49 20.12 -12.14
CA VAL A 23 2.81 19.50 -13.30
C VAL A 23 3.81 19.15 -14.40
N LYS A 24 4.73 20.07 -14.74
CA LYS A 24 5.78 19.82 -15.74
C LYS A 24 6.79 18.76 -15.29
N LYS A 25 7.23 18.80 -14.03
CA LYS A 25 8.21 17.86 -13.49
C LYS A 25 7.68 16.43 -13.44
N THR A 26 6.39 16.25 -13.14
CA THR A 26 5.73 14.95 -13.03
C THR A 26 4.97 14.54 -14.30
N ASN A 27 5.06 15.33 -15.38
CA ASN A 27 4.38 15.10 -16.66
C ASN A 27 2.85 14.88 -16.53
N LEU A 28 2.22 15.55 -15.56
CA LEU A 28 0.78 15.41 -15.34
C LEU A 28 -0.03 16.08 -16.44
N LYS A 29 -1.11 15.41 -16.82
CA LYS A 29 -2.08 15.86 -17.81
C LYS A 29 -3.45 16.06 -17.16
N PRO A 30 -4.31 16.92 -17.74
CA PRO A 30 -5.71 17.03 -17.31
C PRO A 30 -6.38 15.66 -17.36
N GLY A 31 -7.04 15.28 -16.26
CA GLY A 31 -7.72 13.99 -16.12
C GLY A 31 -6.88 12.89 -15.46
N ASP A 32 -5.57 13.11 -15.22
CA ASP A 32 -4.75 12.15 -14.50
C ASP A 32 -5.24 11.98 -13.04
N ALA A 33 -5.36 10.73 -12.61
CA ALA A 33 -5.70 10.40 -11.23
C ALA A 33 -4.48 10.63 -10.32
N LEU A 34 -4.73 11.26 -9.18
CA LEU A 34 -3.73 11.55 -8.16
C LEU A 34 -4.19 11.01 -6.82
N VAL A 35 -3.20 10.64 -6.01
CA VAL A 35 -3.42 10.21 -4.64
C VAL A 35 -3.06 11.35 -3.72
N VAL A 36 -3.95 11.62 -2.76
CA VAL A 36 -3.67 12.54 -1.66
C VAL A 36 -3.63 11.74 -0.36
N THR A 37 -2.50 11.79 0.35
CA THR A 37 -2.34 11.19 1.68
C THR A 37 -2.03 12.25 2.71
N GLU A 38 -2.47 12.03 3.94
CA GLU A 38 -2.14 12.88 5.09
C GLU A 38 -1.02 12.23 5.89
N HIS A 39 0.03 13.00 6.20
CA HIS A 39 1.11 12.56 7.06
C HIS A 39 1.60 13.71 7.93
N GLY A 40 1.42 13.59 9.25
CA GLY A 40 1.94 14.56 10.23
C GLY A 40 1.44 16.00 10.01
N GLY A 41 0.16 16.17 9.65
CA GLY A 41 -0.44 17.49 9.36
C GLY A 41 -0.05 18.08 8.01
N SER A 42 0.59 17.29 7.14
CA SER A 42 0.88 17.66 5.75
C SER A 42 0.10 16.80 4.78
N LEU A 43 -0.29 17.38 3.63
CA LEU A 43 -0.87 16.65 2.51
C LEU A 43 0.22 16.33 1.48
N GLN A 44 0.39 15.06 1.17
CA GLN A 44 1.29 14.58 0.13
C GLN A 44 0.50 14.18 -1.11
N ILE A 45 0.96 14.61 -2.28
CA ILE A 45 0.31 14.32 -3.56
C ILE A 45 1.25 13.42 -4.38
N GLY A 46 0.82 12.19 -4.65
CA GLY A 46 1.57 11.19 -5.40
C GLY A 46 1.00 10.95 -6.78
N THR A 47 1.88 10.75 -7.76
CA THR A 47 1.53 10.30 -9.12
C THR A 47 1.66 8.77 -9.19
N GLY A 48 0.53 8.06 -9.17
CA GLY A 48 0.49 6.59 -9.18
C GLY A 48 -0.76 6.07 -8.48
N VAL A 49 -1.19 4.86 -8.84
CA VAL A 49 -2.16 4.11 -8.02
C VAL A 49 -1.48 3.87 -6.68
N ILE A 50 -2.18 4.07 -5.56
CA ILE A 50 -1.71 3.56 -4.27
C ILE A 50 -1.62 2.05 -4.44
N GLU A 51 -0.45 1.51 -4.75
CA GLU A 51 -0.10 0.25 -4.14
C GLU A 51 -0.04 0.61 -2.66
N LYS A 52 -1.18 0.42 -1.97
CA LYS A 52 -1.24 0.35 -0.52
C LYS A 52 0.00 -0.44 -0.16
N GLU A 53 0.95 0.14 0.60
CA GLU A 53 2.22 -0.53 0.93
C GLU A 53 1.87 -1.90 1.48
N SER A 54 1.85 -2.90 0.60
CA SER A 54 1.16 -4.14 0.92
C SER A 54 2.16 -4.89 1.76
N ARG A 55 1.86 -4.96 3.05
CA ARG A 55 2.74 -5.63 3.99
C ARG A 55 2.72 -7.10 3.60
N THR A 56 3.76 -7.52 2.89
CA THR A 56 3.93 -8.89 2.41
C THR A 56 4.95 -9.60 3.29
N LYS A 57 4.58 -10.77 3.80
CA LYS A 57 5.51 -11.66 4.52
C LYS A 57 5.64 -12.99 3.81
N GLU A 58 6.87 -13.48 3.65
CA GLU A 58 7.13 -14.83 3.17
C GLU A 58 7.43 -15.77 4.34
N ILE A 59 6.79 -16.94 4.33
CA ILE A 59 7.04 -18.06 5.25
C ILE A 59 7.56 -19.22 4.42
N LYS A 60 8.73 -19.75 4.80
CA LYS A 60 9.24 -21.01 4.23
C LYS A 60 8.77 -22.18 5.10
N ILE A 61 8.15 -23.19 4.50
CA ILE A 61 7.69 -24.37 5.24
C ILE A 61 8.86 -25.13 5.87
N SER A 62 10.07 -25.03 5.31
CA SER A 62 11.28 -25.55 5.95
C SER A 62 11.52 -25.02 7.37
N GLN A 63 11.08 -23.80 7.67
CA GLN A 63 11.24 -23.13 8.96
C GLN A 63 10.07 -23.42 9.93
N VAL A 64 9.03 -24.08 9.45
CA VAL A 64 7.85 -24.43 10.25
C VAL A 64 8.03 -25.83 10.82
N MET A 65 7.93 -25.94 12.14
CA MET A 65 8.15 -27.21 12.85
C MET A 65 6.90 -28.09 12.94
N SER A 66 5.71 -27.50 12.91
CA SER A 66 4.43 -28.22 13.01
C SER A 66 3.27 -27.43 12.38
N SER A 67 2.15 -28.09 12.11
CA SER A 67 0.93 -27.44 11.61
C SER A 67 0.39 -26.38 12.58
N ASP A 68 0.44 -26.67 13.87
CA ASP A 68 0.02 -25.74 14.93
C ASP A 68 0.91 -24.48 14.92
N SER A 69 2.23 -24.65 14.73
CA SER A 69 3.16 -23.51 14.61
C SER A 69 2.83 -22.64 13.40
N LEU A 70 2.40 -23.23 12.28
CA LEU A 70 1.98 -22.46 11.11
C LEU A 70 0.73 -21.62 11.41
N GLU A 71 -0.28 -22.24 12.03
CA GLU A 71 -1.51 -21.56 12.41
C GLU A 71 -1.23 -20.33 13.28
N ARG A 72 -0.39 -20.48 14.32
CA ARG A 72 0.00 -19.37 15.20
C ARG A 72 0.73 -18.25 14.46
N ILE A 73 1.63 -18.59 13.52
CA ILE A 73 2.36 -17.60 12.71
C ILE A 73 1.41 -16.84 11.78
N LEU A 74 0.44 -17.53 11.16
CA LEU A 74 -0.57 -16.92 10.30
C LEU A 74 -1.43 -15.93 11.08
N ILE A 75 -1.92 -16.33 12.26
CA ILE A 75 -2.70 -15.46 13.15
C ILE A 75 -1.86 -14.24 13.55
N ALA A 76 -0.60 -14.43 13.94
CA ALA A 76 0.27 -13.33 14.33
C ALA A 76 0.48 -12.31 13.21
N PHE A 77 0.75 -12.76 11.97
CA PHE A 77 0.91 -11.84 10.85
C PHE A 77 -0.39 -11.14 10.46
N TYR A 78 -1.53 -11.82 10.57
CA TYR A 78 -2.82 -11.17 10.40
C TYR A 78 -3.03 -10.05 11.43
N LEU A 79 -2.77 -10.30 12.71
CA LEU A 79 -2.91 -9.31 13.78
C LEU A 79 -1.94 -8.12 13.66
N VAL A 80 -0.74 -8.35 13.11
CA VAL A 80 0.25 -7.29 12.83
C VAL A 80 -0.14 -6.42 11.62
N GLY A 81 -1.14 -6.85 10.84
CA GLY A 81 -1.65 -6.11 9.68
C GLY A 81 -0.86 -6.38 8.40
N TYR A 82 -0.36 -7.60 8.20
CA TYR A 82 0.14 -8.02 6.89
C TYR A 82 -1.02 -8.24 5.91
N ASP A 83 -0.95 -7.60 4.74
CA ASP A 83 -1.96 -7.72 3.67
C ASP A 83 -1.81 -9.01 2.86
N THR A 84 -0.60 -9.56 2.78
CA THR A 84 -0.32 -10.78 2.00
C THR A 84 0.67 -11.67 2.73
N ILE A 85 0.32 -12.94 2.90
CA ILE A 85 1.22 -13.96 3.46
C ILE A 85 1.53 -14.98 2.35
N LYS A 86 2.79 -15.03 1.92
CA LYS A 86 3.28 -15.97 0.90
C LYS A 86 3.86 -17.21 1.58
N ILE A 87 3.27 -18.37 1.32
CA ILE A 87 3.77 -19.65 1.82
C ILE A 87 4.62 -20.30 0.72
N LYS A 88 5.90 -20.50 1.00
CA LYS A 88 6.84 -21.15 0.10
C LYS A 88 7.07 -22.59 0.51
N LEU A 89 6.64 -23.52 -0.34
CA LEU A 89 6.95 -24.94 -0.23
C LEU A 89 8.37 -25.18 -0.71
N ASP A 90 9.32 -25.18 0.22
CA ASP A 90 10.76 -25.37 -0.06
C ASP A 90 11.32 -26.70 0.48
N ARG A 91 10.47 -27.54 1.09
CA ARG A 91 10.77 -28.96 1.32
C ARG A 91 10.34 -29.79 0.10
N LYS A 92 11.16 -30.77 -0.28
CA LYS A 92 10.88 -31.71 -1.38
C LYS A 92 10.01 -32.90 -0.96
N ASP A 93 9.40 -32.84 0.21
CA ASP A 93 8.59 -33.94 0.72
C ASP A 93 7.29 -33.98 -0.11
N HIS A 94 7.12 -35.04 -0.91
CA HIS A 94 5.85 -35.32 -1.56
C HIS A 94 4.79 -35.54 -0.47
N LEU A 95 4.00 -34.51 -0.20
CA LEU A 95 2.78 -34.66 0.59
C LEU A 95 1.73 -35.28 -0.33
N ALA A 96 1.53 -36.58 -0.21
CA ALA A 96 0.35 -37.24 -0.76
C ALA A 96 -0.88 -36.59 -0.10
N TYR A 97 -1.56 -35.72 -0.85
CA TYR A 97 -2.82 -35.12 -0.43
C TYR A 97 -3.86 -36.24 -0.37
N ARG A 98 -4.45 -36.47 0.81
CA ARG A 98 -5.43 -37.53 1.05
C ARG A 98 -6.80 -36.92 1.31
#